data_AF-A0A2I1HVJ4-F1
#
_entry.id   AF-A0A2I1HVJ4-F1
#
_cell.length_a   1.000
_cell.length_b   1.000
_cell.length_c   1.000
_cell.angle_alpha   90.00
_cell.angle_beta   90.00
_cell.angle_gamma   90.00
#
_symmetry.space_group_name_H-M   'P 1'
#
loop_
_entity.id
_entity.type
_entity.pdbx_description
1 polymer ?
#
loop_
_entity_poly.entity_id
_entity_poly.type
_entity_poly.pdbx_seq_one_letter_code
_entity_poly.pdbx_strand_id
1 'polypeptide(L)'
;MKIVLNRLREEETFDCNYFAPRYYFETEWCLDMHGYIDREELDVRLEEINRTVAENPLMSQRAKKGLLYVYGTISFILLLFFIYAASLFGRVIAPSIISIISTIAYFGGKYLVDEEAKRRSGRFSDAFKLLFDKYNATDNPTANWKLKWRN
;
A
#
# COMPACT_ATOMS: atom_id res chain seq x y z
N MET A 1 -19.73 -11.14 -20.52
CA MET A 1 -18.30 -10.86 -20.81
C MET A 1 -17.75 -9.99 -19.67
N LYS A 2 -16.45 -10.01 -19.35
CA LYS A 2 -15.89 -9.23 -18.23
C LYS A 2 -14.88 -8.21 -18.78
N ILE A 3 -15.14 -6.93 -18.58
CA ILE A 3 -14.13 -5.88 -18.77
C ILE A 3 -13.10 -6.09 -17.64
N VAL A 4 -11.86 -6.39 -18.01
CA VAL A 4 -10.77 -6.60 -17.04
C VAL A 4 -9.80 -5.46 -17.22
N LEU A 5 -9.77 -4.54 -16.25
CA LEU A 5 -8.66 -3.59 -16.15
C LEU A 5 -7.37 -4.37 -15.89
N ASN A 6 -6.28 -4.04 -16.60
CA ASN A 6 -5.01 -4.75 -16.41
C ASN A 6 -4.48 -4.56 -14.98
N ARG A 7 -3.38 -5.27 -14.69
CA ARG A 7 -2.71 -5.26 -13.39
C ARG A 7 -2.36 -3.83 -12.96
N LEU A 8 -2.65 -3.50 -11.70
CA LEU A 8 -2.17 -2.27 -11.06
C LEU A 8 -0.64 -2.18 -11.22
N ARG A 9 -0.16 -1.12 -11.85
CA ARG A 9 1.26 -0.84 -12.06
C ARG A 9 1.77 0.11 -11.00
N GLU A 10 3.02 -0.07 -10.62
CA GLU A 10 3.77 0.83 -9.73
C GLU A 10 4.75 1.62 -10.60
N GLU A 11 4.77 2.94 -10.48
CA GLU A 11 5.73 3.78 -11.19
C GLU A 11 7.15 3.52 -10.66
N GLU A 12 8.10 3.20 -11.54
CA GLU A 12 9.49 2.96 -11.16
C GLU A 12 10.20 4.27 -10.83
N THR A 13 10.03 4.75 -9.60
CA THR A 13 10.79 5.89 -9.10
C THR A 13 12.00 5.43 -8.28
N PHE A 14 13.20 5.89 -8.65
CA PHE A 14 14.46 5.69 -7.93
C PHE A 14 14.71 6.70 -6.80
N ASP A 15 13.76 7.61 -6.55
CA ASP A 15 13.97 8.85 -5.79
C ASP A 15 13.20 8.91 -4.45
N CYS A 16 13.11 10.09 -3.82
CA CYS A 16 12.37 10.39 -2.57
C CYS A 16 10.94 9.82 -2.47
N ASN A 17 10.34 9.41 -3.59
CA ASN A 17 9.07 8.65 -3.65
C ASN A 17 9.19 7.20 -3.15
N TYR A 18 10.34 6.80 -2.60
CA TYR A 18 10.59 5.49 -1.98
C TYR A 18 9.50 5.03 -0.99
N PHE A 19 8.88 5.97 -0.26
CA PHE A 19 7.81 5.69 0.71
C PHE A 19 6.39 5.93 0.17
N ALA A 20 6.26 6.55 -1.00
CA ALA A 20 4.99 6.95 -1.60
C ALA A 20 5.00 6.68 -3.12
N PRO A 21 5.12 5.40 -3.54
CA PRO A 21 5.08 5.08 -4.95
C PRO A 21 3.68 5.31 -5.51
N ARG A 22 3.64 5.77 -6.76
CA ARG A 22 2.39 6.00 -7.48
C ARG A 22 1.92 4.69 -8.10
N TYR A 23 0.64 4.41 -7.91
CA TYR A 23 -0.04 3.28 -8.50
C TYR A 23 -1.04 3.78 -9.55
N TYR A 24 -1.21 3.02 -10.62
CA TYR A 24 -2.24 3.30 -11.62
C TYR A 24 -2.71 2.01 -12.30
N PHE A 25 -3.94 2.06 -12.80
CA PHE A 25 -4.48 1.09 -13.73
C PHE A 25 -4.22 1.55 -15.15
N GLU A 26 -3.88 0.60 -16.00
CA GLU A 26 -3.71 0.81 -17.44
C GLU A 26 -4.64 -0.16 -18.15
N THR A 27 -5.41 0.32 -19.11
CA THR A 27 -6.26 -0.55 -19.92
C THR A 27 -6.27 -0.05 -21.35
N GLU A 28 -6.15 -0.98 -22.29
CA GLU A 28 -6.26 -0.68 -23.71
C GLU A 28 -7.69 -0.94 -24.16
N TRP A 29 -8.20 -0.06 -25.03
CA TRP A 29 -9.47 -0.26 -25.70
C TRP A 29 -9.43 -1.55 -26.54
N CYS A 30 -10.43 -2.42 -26.37
CA CYS A 30 -10.60 -3.60 -27.23
C CYS A 30 -11.98 -3.63 -27.89
N LEU A 31 -12.06 -4.26 -29.06
CA LEU A 31 -13.30 -4.37 -29.86
C LEU A 31 -14.46 -4.99 -29.07
N ASP A 32 -14.13 -5.84 -28.11
CA ASP A 32 -15.09 -6.50 -27.22
C ASP A 32 -15.79 -5.54 -26.23
N MET A 33 -15.23 -4.36 -25.98
CA MET A 33 -15.83 -3.32 -25.12
C MET A 33 -16.88 -2.49 -25.83
N HIS A 34 -16.90 -2.50 -27.17
CA HIS A 34 -17.75 -1.64 -28.00
C HIS A 34 -19.26 -1.82 -27.77
N GLY A 35 -19.69 -2.97 -27.23
CA GLY A 35 -21.08 -3.23 -26.85
C GLY A 35 -21.48 -2.79 -25.45
N TYR A 36 -20.55 -2.24 -24.66
CA TYR A 36 -20.73 -1.96 -23.24
C TYR A 36 -20.36 -0.55 -22.82
N ILE A 37 -19.32 0.03 -23.41
CA ILE A 37 -18.77 1.34 -23.07
C ILE A 37 -18.12 1.95 -24.31
N ASP A 38 -18.21 3.26 -24.51
CA ASP A 38 -17.53 3.96 -25.60
C ASP A 38 -16.06 4.27 -25.25
N ARG A 39 -15.23 4.57 -26.26
CA ARG A 39 -13.80 4.88 -26.03
C ARG A 39 -13.63 6.11 -25.14
N GLU A 40 -14.39 7.18 -25.40
CA GLU A 40 -14.36 8.40 -24.59
C GLU A 40 -14.82 8.13 -23.15
N GLU A 41 -15.85 7.29 -22.99
CA GLU A 41 -16.32 6.90 -21.66
C GLU A 41 -15.26 6.07 -20.93
N LEU A 42 -14.60 5.12 -21.61
CA LEU A 42 -13.51 4.34 -21.01
C LEU A 42 -12.37 5.24 -20.50
N ASP A 43 -11.99 6.25 -21.27
CA ASP A 43 -10.93 7.19 -20.89
C ASP A 43 -11.31 7.99 -19.63
N VAL A 44 -12.54 8.50 -19.57
CA VAL A 44 -13.07 9.21 -18.38
C VAL A 44 -13.11 8.28 -17.16
N ARG A 45 -13.59 7.05 -17.32
CA ARG A 45 -13.64 6.07 -16.21
C ARG A 45 -12.24 5.70 -15.74
N LEU A 46 -11.29 5.54 -16.65
CA LEU A 46 -9.90 5.24 -16.32
C LEU A 46 -9.25 6.39 -15.55
N GLU A 47 -9.55 7.64 -15.92
CA GLU A 47 -9.10 8.83 -15.19
C GLU A 47 -9.69 8.88 -13.77
N GLU A 48 -11.00 8.66 -13.61
CA GLU A 48 -11.65 8.60 -12.30
C GLU A 48 -11.06 7.49 -11.41
N ILE A 49 -10.86 6.30 -11.98
CA ILE A 49 -10.24 5.17 -11.31
C ILE A 49 -8.83 5.52 -10.84
N ASN A 50 -8.00 6.09 -11.73
CA ASN A 50 -6.63 6.46 -11.39
C ASN A 50 -6.56 7.61 -10.37
N ARG A 51 -7.52 8.52 -10.38
CA ARG A 51 -7.69 9.53 -9.33
C ARG A 51 -7.99 8.86 -7.98
N THR A 52 -8.91 7.89 -7.94
CA THR A 52 -9.21 7.13 -6.71
C THR A 52 -8.00 6.34 -6.21
N VAL A 53 -7.17 5.78 -7.10
CA VAL A 53 -5.89 5.14 -6.72
C VAL A 53 -4.93 6.15 -6.09
N ALA A 54 -4.79 7.34 -6.68
CA ALA A 54 -3.89 8.38 -6.18
C ALA A 54 -4.33 8.92 -4.82
N GLU A 55 -5.64 9.05 -4.58
CA GLU A 55 -6.21 9.48 -3.30
C GLU A 55 -6.06 8.41 -2.19
N ASN A 56 -5.99 7.13 -2.58
CA ASN A 56 -5.91 6.00 -1.65
C ASN A 56 -4.65 5.14 -1.91
N PRO A 57 -3.44 5.67 -1.69
CA PRO A 57 -2.22 4.96 -2.07
C PRO A 57 -2.03 3.69 -1.24
N LEU A 58 -1.82 2.57 -1.95
CA LEU A 58 -1.42 1.30 -1.34
C LEU A 58 0.00 1.38 -0.78
N MET A 59 0.29 0.51 0.19
CA MET A 59 1.64 0.41 0.74
C MET A 59 2.48 -0.58 -0.07
N SER A 60 3.50 -0.08 -0.76
CA SER A 60 4.42 -0.93 -1.52
C SER A 60 5.27 -1.82 -0.64
N GLN A 61 5.73 -2.95 -1.20
CA GLN A 61 6.70 -3.82 -0.52
C GLN A 61 8.00 -3.07 -0.19
N ARG A 62 8.40 -2.10 -1.02
CA ARG A 62 9.56 -1.24 -0.78
C ARG A 62 9.31 -0.31 0.42
N ALA A 63 8.16 0.36 0.46
CA ALA A 63 7.77 1.24 1.56
C ALA A 63 7.65 0.48 2.89
N LYS A 64 7.13 -0.75 2.88
CA LYS A 64 7.10 -1.63 4.06
C LYS A 64 8.50 -1.90 4.61
N LYS A 65 9.43 -2.32 3.74
CA LYS A 65 10.83 -2.55 4.11
C LYS A 65 11.48 -1.27 4.61
N GLY A 66 11.26 -0.15 3.93
CA GLY A 66 11.73 1.17 4.33
C GLY A 66 11.30 1.56 5.73
N LEU A 67 10.00 1.44 6.02
CA LEU A 67 9.46 1.77 7.34
C LEU A 67 10.02 0.85 8.43
N LEU A 68 10.22 -0.43 8.12
CA LEU A 68 10.85 -1.37 9.05
C LEU A 68 12.31 -0.99 9.33
N TYR A 69 13.06 -0.54 8.31
CA TYR A 69 14.42 -0.02 8.51
C TYR A 69 14.44 1.23 9.38
N VAL A 70 13.58 2.22 9.09
CA VAL A 70 13.47 3.44 9.90
C VAL A 70 13.13 3.11 11.35
N TYR A 71 12.16 2.23 11.57
CA TYR A 71 11.79 1.74 12.90
C TYR A 71 12.97 1.06 13.60
N GLY A 72 13.70 0.21 12.89
CA GLY A 72 14.90 -0.47 13.38
C GLY A 72 16.01 0.52 13.77
N THR A 73 16.27 1.51 12.93
CA THR A 73 17.27 2.57 13.19
C THR A 73 16.90 3.39 14.43
N ILE A 74 15.65 3.83 14.56
CA ILE A 74 15.19 4.59 15.74
C ILE A 74 15.32 3.74 17.00
N SER A 75 14.89 2.48 16.93
CA SER A 75 14.96 1.53 18.04
C SER A 75 16.41 1.26 18.46
N PHE A 76 17.33 1.15 17.50
CA PHE A 76 18.76 1.00 17.76
C PHE A 76 19.38 2.23 18.43
N ILE A 77 19.05 3.43 17.96
CA ILE A 77 19.51 4.70 18.57
C ILE A 77 19.00 4.80 20.02
N LEU A 78 17.72 4.48 20.26
CA LEU A 78 17.15 4.45 21.62
C LEU A 78 17.87 3.43 22.51
N LEU A 79 18.20 2.26 21.97
CA LEU A 79 18.92 1.23 22.70
C LEU A 79 20.35 1.67 23.07
N LEU A 80 21.07 2.33 22.16
CA LEU A 80 22.37 2.94 22.46
C LEU A 80 22.26 4.01 23.55
N PHE A 81 21.21 4.83 23.52
CA PHE A 81 20.95 5.81 24.56
C PHE A 81 20.74 5.15 25.93
N PHE A 82 19.98 4.04 26.01
CA PHE A 82 19.80 3.31 27.27
C PHE A 82 21.10 2.67 27.77
N ILE A 83 21.93 2.12 26.88
CA ILE A 83 23.25 1.57 27.24
C ILE A 83 24.14 2.67 27.81
N TYR A 84 24.19 3.83 27.15
CA TYR A 84 24.97 4.98 27.60
C TYR A 84 24.46 5.53 28.94
N ALA A 85 23.14 5.64 29.12
CA ALA A 85 22.57 6.07 30.39
C ALA A 85 22.91 5.10 31.53
N ALA A 86 22.82 3.79 31.29
CA ALA A 86 23.17 2.78 32.29
C ALA A 86 24.65 2.84 32.69
N SER A 87 25.55 3.07 31.74
CA SER A 87 26.98 3.16 32.01
C SER A 87 27.36 4.37 32.87
N LEU A 88 26.65 5.51 32.72
CA LEU A 88 26.83 6.69 33.59
C LEU A 88 26.53 6.40 35.07
N PHE A 89 25.67 5.42 35.36
CA PHE A 89 25.36 4.98 36.72
C PHE A 89 26.19 3.75 37.16
N GLY A 90 27.26 3.41 36.42
CA GLY A 90 28.13 2.27 36.72
C GLY A 90 27.48 0.90 36.49
N ARG A 91 26.38 0.83 35.74
CA ARG A 91 25.66 -0.41 35.43
C ARG A 91 26.00 -0.88 34.03
N VAL A 92 26.13 -2.19 33.86
CA VAL A 92 26.35 -2.83 32.55
C VAL A 92 25.11 -3.62 32.16
N ILE A 93 24.59 -3.37 30.96
CA ILE A 93 23.48 -4.14 30.40
C ILE A 93 24.05 -5.39 29.74
N ALA A 94 23.58 -6.56 30.18
CA ALA A 94 24.03 -7.83 29.61
C ALA A 94 23.64 -7.93 28.12
N PRO A 95 24.52 -8.48 27.24
CA PRO A 95 24.22 -8.68 25.82
C PRO A 95 22.92 -9.46 25.55
N SER A 96 22.58 -10.43 26.41
CA SER A 96 21.33 -11.19 26.32
C SER A 96 20.08 -10.32 26.42
N ILE A 97 20.09 -9.30 27.28
CA ILE A 97 18.97 -8.35 27.45
C ILE A 97 18.83 -7.50 26.18
N ILE A 98 19.95 -7.04 25.62
CA ILE A 98 19.98 -6.28 24.36
C ILE A 98 19.37 -7.10 23.21
N SER A 99 19.71 -8.38 23.11
CA SER A 99 19.15 -9.29 22.10
C SER A 99 17.64 -9.49 22.26
N ILE A 100 17.15 -9.65 23.49
CA ILE A 100 15.71 -9.78 23.77
C ILE A 100 14.96 -8.51 23.34
N ILE A 101 15.43 -7.34 23.76
CA ILE A 101 14.81 -6.04 23.42
C ILE A 101 14.79 -5.84 21.91
N SER A 102 15.91 -6.11 21.23
CA SER A 102 16.01 -5.96 19.78
C SER A 102 15.06 -6.90 19.03
N THR A 103 14.88 -8.12 19.53
CA THR A 103 13.94 -9.10 18.97
C THR A 103 12.50 -8.61 19.11
N ILE A 104 12.12 -8.15 20.31
CA ILE A 104 10.78 -7.60 20.56
C ILE A 104 10.52 -6.39 19.67
N ALA A 105 11.48 -5.47 19.57
CA ALA A 105 11.38 -4.31 18.72
C ALA A 105 11.16 -4.70 17.25
N TYR A 106 11.94 -5.65 16.71
CA TYR A 106 11.76 -6.11 15.33
C TYR A 106 10.34 -6.64 15.05
N PHE A 107 9.82 -7.52 15.92
CA PHE A 107 8.47 -8.05 15.75
C PHE A 107 7.38 -6.99 15.94
N GLY A 108 7.57 -6.07 16.90
CA GLY A 108 6.67 -4.93 17.11
C GLY A 108 6.61 -4.01 15.89
N GLY A 109 7.77 -3.64 15.34
CA GLY A 109 7.87 -2.84 14.12
C GLY A 109 7.22 -3.52 12.92
N LYS A 110 7.48 -4.82 12.72
CA LYS A 110 6.84 -5.60 11.66
C LYS A 110 5.31 -5.61 11.79
N TYR A 111 4.80 -5.84 13.00
CA TYR A 111 3.36 -5.83 13.26
C TYR A 111 2.72 -4.48 12.93
N LEU A 112 3.33 -3.37 13.34
CA LEU A 112 2.83 -2.03 13.05
C LEU A 112 2.80 -1.73 11.55
N VAL A 113 3.84 -2.13 10.81
CA VAL A 113 3.90 -1.95 9.35
C VAL A 113 2.83 -2.78 8.65
N ASP A 114 2.65 -4.04 9.06
CA ASP A 114 1.63 -4.92 8.47
C ASP A 114 0.20 -4.44 8.78
N GLU A 115 -0.04 -3.93 9.98
CA GLU A 115 -1.34 -3.37 10.35
C GLU A 115 -1.67 -2.10 9.57
N GLU A 116 -0.69 -1.20 9.39
CA GLU A 116 -0.86 -0.01 8.54
C GLU A 116 -1.12 -0.39 7.08
N ALA A 117 -0.43 -1.40 6.57
CA ALA A 117 -0.65 -1.91 5.22
C ALA A 117 -2.07 -2.46 5.05
N LYS A 118 -2.57 -3.24 6.02
CA LYS A 118 -3.96 -3.72 6.02
C LYS A 118 -4.95 -2.57 6.05
N ARG A 119 -4.74 -1.58 6.90
CA ARG A 119 -5.60 -0.40 7.02
C ARG A 119 -5.68 0.40 5.71
N ARG A 120 -4.55 0.58 5.02
CA ARG A 120 -4.52 1.21 3.69
C ARG A 120 -5.21 0.37 2.61
N SER A 121 -4.98 -0.95 2.63
CA SER A 121 -5.66 -1.88 1.71
C SER A 121 -7.18 -1.90 1.92
N GLY A 122 -7.64 -1.77 3.16
CA GLY A 122 -9.06 -1.64 3.50
C GLY A 122 -9.66 -0.37 2.90
N ARG A 123 -9.06 0.80 3.20
CA ARG A 123 -9.48 2.09 2.64
C ARG A 123 -9.52 2.09 1.10
N PHE A 124 -8.50 1.51 0.47
CA PHE A 124 -8.47 1.33 -0.98
C PHE A 124 -9.65 0.48 -1.47
N SER A 125 -9.89 -0.67 -0.83
CA SER A 125 -10.98 -1.58 -1.22
C SER A 125 -12.35 -0.92 -1.04
N ASP A 126 -12.55 -0.19 0.04
CA ASP A 126 -13.81 0.51 0.34
C ASP A 126 -14.07 1.64 -0.67
N ALA A 127 -13.05 2.44 -1.00
CA ALA A 127 -13.15 3.49 -2.01
C ALA A 127 -13.52 2.93 -3.39
N PHE A 128 -12.87 1.83 -3.79
CA PHE A 128 -13.17 1.16 -5.06
C PHE A 128 -14.55 0.50 -5.07
N LYS A 129 -14.98 -0.06 -3.94
CA LYS A 129 -16.33 -0.61 -3.82
C LYS A 129 -17.37 0.48 -4.06
N LEU A 130 -17.21 1.65 -3.45
CA LEU A 130 -18.12 2.78 -3.63
C LEU A 130 -18.13 3.31 -5.07
N LEU A 131 -16.95 3.42 -5.69
CA LEU A 131 -16.83 3.82 -7.10
C LEU A 131 -17.54 2.84 -8.04
N PHE A 132 -17.31 1.54 -7.86
CA PHE A 132 -17.90 0.51 -8.70
C PHE A 132 -19.38 0.29 -8.44
N ASP A 133 -19.86 0.46 -7.20
CA ASP A 133 -21.28 0.44 -6.89
C ASP A 133 -22.01 1.59 -7.61
N LYS A 134 -21.38 2.78 -7.71
CA LYS A 134 -21.90 3.90 -8.51
C LYS A 134 -21.98 3.54 -10.00
N TYR A 135 -20.93 2.95 -10.56
CA TYR A 135 -20.94 2.53 -11.97
C TYR A 135 -22.01 1.48 -12.22
N ASN A 136 -22.09 0.44 -11.40
CA ASN A 136 -23.08 -0.63 -11.52
C ASN A 136 -24.54 -0.16 -11.36
N ALA A 137 -24.78 0.93 -10.62
CA ALA A 137 -26.10 1.52 -10.47
C ALA A 137 -26.53 2.38 -11.68
N THR A 138 -25.58 2.88 -12.46
CA THR A 138 -25.81 3.82 -13.57
C THR A 138 -25.71 3.12 -14.93
N ASP A 139 -24.86 2.12 -15.03
CA ASP A 139 -24.55 1.39 -16.26
C ASP A 139 -25.53 0.23 -16.50
N ASN A 140 -25.49 -0.34 -17.71
CA ASN A 140 -26.31 -1.50 -18.08
C ASN A 140 -26.05 -2.68 -17.11
N PRO A 141 -27.08 -3.40 -16.59
CA PRO A 141 -26.93 -4.49 -15.62
C PRO A 141 -26.01 -5.64 -16.06
N THR A 142 -25.62 -5.69 -17.33
CA THR A 142 -24.65 -6.63 -17.89
C THR A 142 -23.18 -6.22 -17.70
N ALA A 143 -22.89 -4.94 -17.47
CA ALA A 143 -21.56 -4.40 -17.17
C ALA A 143 -21.36 -4.27 -15.65
N ASN A 144 -20.89 -5.34 -15.00
CA ASN A 144 -20.62 -5.33 -13.56
C ASN A 144 -19.13 -5.10 -13.28
N TRP A 145 -18.81 -3.94 -12.75
CA TRP A 145 -17.50 -3.54 -12.24
C TRP A 145 -17.22 -4.22 -10.89
N LYS A 146 -16.04 -4.84 -10.77
CA LYS A 146 -15.62 -5.51 -9.53
C LYS A 146 -14.11 -5.49 -9.36
N LEU A 147 -13.66 -5.11 -8.17
CA LEU A 147 -12.26 -5.25 -7.77
C LEU A 147 -11.97 -6.71 -7.39
N LYS A 148 -10.88 -7.28 -7.92
CA LYS A 148 -10.43 -8.63 -7.57
C LYS A 148 -8.94 -8.62 -7.21
N TRP A 149 -8.65 -8.96 -5.96
CA TRP A 149 -7.29 -9.28 -5.53
C TRP A 149 -6.84 -10.61 -6.16
N ARG A 150 -5.62 -10.65 -6.70
CA ARG A 150 -4.97 -11.91 -7.09
C ARG A 150 -4.19 -12.41 -5.86
N ASN A 151 -4.43 -13.67 -5.49
CA ASN A 151 -3.62 -14.37 -4.49
C ASN A 151 -2.20 -14.60 -4.98
#